data_AF-A0A2K0TK54-F1
#
_entry.id   AF-A0A2K0TK54-F1
#
_cell.length_a   1.000
_cell.length_b   1.000
_cell.length_c   1.000
_cell.angle_alpha   90.00
_cell.angle_beta   90.00
_cell.angle_gamma   90.00
#
_symmetry.space_group_name_H-M   'P 1'
#
loop_
_entity.id
_entity.type
_entity.pdbx_description
1 polymer ?
#
loop_
_entity_poly.entity_id
_entity_poly.type
_entity_poly.pdbx_seq_one_letter_code
_entity_poly.pdbx_strand_id
1 'polypeptide(L)'
;MDVQQPPAKSSRHLDRERKRAARACDGCRRQKERCDGGVPCRRCFRLGRPCDFTARASADTESQAGAGVRPGAIARRNRSDNHQRPRAAESAADQAKRLEYLERIVQGYVGSKDALDLEALKDLAEATDKRRDSTRPADISSQSSEFDGVDEKFEMRPLHGNVTHYSGEFSHWNFSMRIKKWIDQTVTNDSLNQPHKSATSFKEYYRAEELQSNSEILGSLSMLPPRPIADFLVYSFFKHAQTNYFFVEQDWLRAKLNLAYENPASFSRRDVGIIGIIFATFAIGTQFAYLESLVEGAENPTEKGAGAFSEDAVGILFYQQACRLLPDVITVSSLESVQAVLLLGIYTLPVDASGLAYIYLNLSLKLAIQNGMHRKYPVENRDVRIVETRNRVWWSVYTIEKRVGIFHGRPTSISSTDVDADYPIHLPNLWSSTTPTDTAHLLATFELNQKLSRMSQEM
;
A
#
# COMPACT_ATOMS: atom_id res chain seq x y z
N MET A 1 -7.31 47.17 38.36
CA MET A 1 -7.97 46.96 37.05
C MET A 1 -6.89 46.58 36.04
N ASP A 2 -6.11 45.55 36.35
CA ASP A 2 -6.36 44.13 36.05
C ASP A 2 -6.32 43.82 34.56
N VAL A 3 -5.11 43.41 34.15
CA VAL A 3 -4.73 42.83 32.87
C VAL A 3 -4.98 41.32 32.97
N GLN A 4 -5.97 40.79 32.26
CA GLN A 4 -6.21 39.35 32.19
C GLN A 4 -5.49 38.73 30.97
N GLN A 5 -4.55 37.85 31.28
CA GLN A 5 -3.82 36.96 30.38
C GLN A 5 -4.73 35.81 29.86
N PRO A 6 -4.45 35.25 28.67
CA PRO A 6 -5.14 34.05 28.17
C PRO A 6 -4.67 32.78 28.91
N PRO A 7 -5.53 31.75 29.08
CA PRO A 7 -5.20 30.57 29.88
C PRO A 7 -4.19 29.65 29.19
N ALA A 8 -3.33 29.08 30.02
CA ALA A 8 -2.20 28.23 29.67
C ALA A 8 -2.61 26.83 29.16
N LYS A 9 -1.76 26.30 28.28
CA LYS A 9 -1.73 24.92 27.79
C LYS A 9 -1.71 23.92 28.97
N SER A 10 -2.69 23.02 29.01
CA SER A 10 -2.62 21.83 29.86
C SER A 10 -3.31 20.64 29.21
N SER A 11 -2.52 19.68 28.73
CA SER A 11 -2.51 18.33 29.32
C SER A 11 -1.47 17.48 28.60
N ARG A 12 -0.23 17.53 29.13
CA ARG A 12 0.86 16.58 28.86
C ARG A 12 0.65 15.27 29.64
N HIS A 13 -0.59 14.86 29.90
CA HIS A 13 -0.91 13.84 30.91
C HIS A 13 -1.53 12.54 30.39
N LEU A 14 -1.29 12.16 29.12
CA LEU A 14 -1.59 10.82 28.58
C LEU A 14 -0.39 10.13 27.89
N ASP A 15 0.83 10.66 28.02
CA ASP A 15 2.04 9.99 27.49
C ASP A 15 2.70 9.05 28.50
N ARG A 16 2.19 8.96 29.74
CA ARG A 16 2.87 8.26 30.84
C ARG A 16 2.66 6.74 30.84
N GLU A 17 1.75 6.22 30.01
CA GLU A 17 1.45 4.77 29.92
C GLU A 17 1.84 4.12 28.59
N ARG A 18 2.26 4.88 27.57
CA ARG A 18 2.84 4.29 26.35
C ARG A 18 4.31 3.96 26.60
N LYS A 19 4.57 2.79 27.20
CA LYS A 19 5.92 2.22 27.30
C LYS A 19 6.54 2.11 25.90
N ARG A 20 7.31 3.12 25.51
CA ARG A 20 8.14 3.10 24.31
C ARG A 20 9.15 1.97 24.49
N ALA A 21 9.22 1.03 23.55
CA ALA A 21 10.19 -0.05 23.64
C ALA A 21 11.60 0.53 23.70
N ALA A 22 12.37 0.20 24.74
CA ALA A 22 13.76 0.63 24.87
C ALA A 22 14.63 0.14 23.70
N ARG A 23 14.22 -0.99 23.10
CA ARG A 23 14.79 -1.55 21.89
C ARG A 23 13.66 -2.12 21.04
N ALA A 24 13.66 -1.82 19.74
CA ALA A 24 12.81 -2.49 18.78
C ALA A 24 13.33 -3.91 18.49
N CYS A 25 12.43 -4.88 18.30
CA CYS A 25 12.81 -6.20 17.81
C CYS A 25 13.44 -6.08 16.41
N ASP A 26 14.22 -7.08 16.01
CA ASP A 26 14.97 -7.06 14.76
C ASP A 26 14.04 -7.01 13.54
N GLY A 27 12.85 -7.63 13.63
CA GLY A 27 11.80 -7.54 12.60
C GLY A 27 11.26 -6.13 12.41
N CYS A 28 10.81 -5.47 13.49
CA CYS A 28 10.32 -4.09 13.41
C CYS A 28 11.43 -3.12 12.99
N ARG A 29 12.68 -3.37 13.42
CA ARG A 29 13.83 -2.56 13.05
C ARG A 29 14.15 -2.67 11.55
N ARG A 30 14.14 -3.88 10.98
CA ARG A 30 14.34 -4.11 9.53
C ARG A 30 13.29 -3.40 8.69
N GLN A 31 12.04 -3.42 9.15
CA GLN A 31 10.91 -2.79 8.43
C GLN A 31 10.79 -1.28 8.70
N LYS A 32 11.64 -0.70 9.57
CA LYS A 32 11.56 0.70 10.03
C LYS A 32 10.20 1.07 10.63
N GLU A 33 9.58 0.11 11.30
CA GLU A 33 8.26 0.24 11.91
C GLU A 33 8.35 0.45 13.42
N ARG A 34 7.31 1.05 14.01
CA ARG A 34 7.22 1.25 15.46
C ARG A 34 7.08 -0.10 16.17
N CYS A 35 7.97 -0.36 17.12
CA CYS A 35 7.94 -1.54 17.99
C CYS A 35 7.44 -1.16 19.38
N ASP A 36 6.47 -1.91 19.88
CA ASP A 36 5.88 -1.71 21.21
C ASP A 36 6.63 -2.49 22.31
N GLY A 37 7.62 -3.31 21.92
CA GLY A 37 8.35 -4.18 22.83
C GLY A 37 7.57 -5.44 23.21
N GLY A 38 8.17 -6.29 24.04
CA GLY A 38 7.64 -7.62 24.37
C GLY A 38 8.11 -8.72 23.39
N VAL A 39 8.08 -9.98 23.84
CA VAL A 39 8.41 -11.16 23.05
C VAL A 39 7.22 -12.12 23.09
N PRO A 40 6.44 -12.27 22.00
CA PRO A 40 6.49 -11.47 20.77
C PRO A 40 5.95 -10.05 20.98
N CYS A 41 6.43 -9.09 20.19
CA CYS A 41 5.89 -7.75 20.15
C CYS A 41 4.46 -7.78 19.61
N ARG A 42 3.53 -6.92 20.08
CA ARG A 42 2.11 -6.93 19.64
C ARG A 42 1.95 -6.93 18.12
N ARG A 43 2.78 -6.16 17.41
CA ARG A 43 2.80 -6.10 15.94
C ARG A 43 3.28 -7.41 15.32
N CYS A 44 4.35 -7.98 15.85
CA CYS A 44 4.94 -9.22 15.40
C CYS A 44 3.97 -10.40 15.59
N PHE A 45 3.26 -10.41 16.72
CA PHE A 45 2.20 -11.36 17.04
C PHE A 45 1.04 -11.26 16.04
N ARG A 46 0.52 -10.04 15.78
CA ARG A 46 -0.57 -9.81 14.82
C ARG A 46 -0.21 -10.19 13.39
N LEU A 47 1.03 -9.92 12.98
CA LEU A 47 1.49 -10.19 11.61
C LEU A 47 1.97 -11.63 11.39
N GLY A 48 1.96 -12.47 12.44
CA GLY A 48 2.47 -13.85 12.36
C GLY A 48 3.96 -13.93 11.98
N ARG A 49 4.77 -12.93 12.38
CA ARG A 49 6.19 -12.83 12.03
C ARG A 49 7.09 -13.18 13.23
N PRO A 50 8.30 -13.71 13.00
CA PRO A 50 9.26 -13.97 14.07
C PRO A 50 9.66 -12.66 14.78
N CYS A 51 9.67 -12.69 16.11
CA CYS A 51 9.94 -11.53 16.96
C CYS A 51 11.24 -11.73 17.77
N ASP A 52 12.36 -11.48 17.11
CA ASP A 52 13.68 -11.75 17.69
C ASP A 52 14.40 -10.46 18.15
N PHE A 53 15.24 -10.60 19.17
CA PHE A 53 16.08 -9.53 19.73
C PHE A 53 17.58 -9.92 19.66
N THR A 54 17.98 -10.52 18.55
CA THR A 54 19.27 -11.19 18.34
C THR A 54 20.45 -10.27 18.07
N ALA A 55 20.24 -9.03 17.63
CA ALA A 55 21.35 -8.11 17.36
C ALA A 55 22.09 -7.66 18.65
N ARG A 56 23.09 -8.44 19.08
CA ARG A 56 24.25 -7.89 19.81
C ARG A 56 25.11 -7.15 18.80
N ALA A 57 25.64 -5.99 19.20
CA ALA A 57 26.47 -5.14 18.37
C ALA A 57 27.70 -5.90 17.87
N SER A 58 27.74 -6.19 16.56
CA SER A 58 28.96 -6.51 15.85
C SER A 58 29.48 -5.20 15.27
N ALA A 59 30.47 -4.63 15.95
CA ALA A 59 31.49 -3.84 15.30
C ALA A 59 32.31 -4.81 14.43
N ASP A 60 32.51 -4.44 13.16
CA ASP A 60 33.78 -4.49 12.44
C ASP A 60 33.56 -4.56 10.92
N THR A 61 33.85 -3.43 10.28
CA THR A 61 34.59 -3.43 9.01
C THR A 61 35.44 -2.17 9.00
N GLU A 62 36.60 -2.27 9.68
CA GLU A 62 37.84 -1.57 9.30
C GLU A 62 38.14 -1.85 7.81
N SER A 63 38.87 -1.07 7.02
CA SER A 63 39.52 0.24 7.13
C SER A 63 40.14 0.53 5.74
N GLN A 64 40.39 1.79 5.38
CA GLN A 64 41.74 2.20 4.96
C GLN A 64 41.93 3.73 4.87
N ALA A 65 43.06 4.15 5.47
CA ALA A 65 43.93 5.29 5.20
C ALA A 65 43.74 6.59 6.02
N GLY A 66 44.71 6.84 6.90
CA GLY A 66 44.97 8.13 7.56
C GLY A 66 45.86 7.99 8.78
N ALA A 67 47.17 8.14 8.59
CA ALA A 67 48.22 8.03 9.61
C ALA A 67 48.15 9.11 10.71
N GLY A 68 48.64 8.80 11.92
CA GLY A 68 49.08 9.83 12.87
C GLY A 68 49.15 9.48 14.35
N VAL A 69 50.34 9.06 14.80
CA VAL A 69 50.98 9.44 16.09
C VAL A 69 50.45 8.85 17.43
N ARG A 70 51.35 8.10 18.09
CA ARG A 70 51.41 7.64 19.51
C ARG A 70 51.96 8.77 20.45
N PRO A 71 52.13 8.63 21.79
CA PRO A 71 51.74 7.57 22.75
C PRO A 71 51.19 8.07 24.12
N GLY A 72 50.76 7.14 24.99
CA GLY A 72 50.85 7.31 26.46
C GLY A 72 49.68 6.72 27.25
N ALA A 73 49.72 5.42 27.55
CA ALA A 73 49.81 4.85 28.91
C ALA A 73 48.48 4.95 29.72
N ILE A 74 47.91 3.91 30.32
CA ILE A 74 48.52 2.93 31.24
C ILE A 74 47.67 1.65 31.22
N ALA A 75 48.36 0.51 31.24
CA ALA A 75 47.81 -0.83 31.38
C ALA A 75 47.14 -1.06 32.75
N ARG A 76 46.09 -1.90 32.78
CA ARG A 76 46.01 -3.04 33.73
C ARG A 76 44.84 -4.00 33.41
N ARG A 77 45.25 -5.14 32.84
CA ARG A 77 44.89 -6.54 33.16
C ARG A 77 43.42 -6.89 33.45
N ASN A 78 42.89 -7.70 32.53
CA ASN A 78 42.02 -8.87 32.72
C ASN A 78 42.01 -9.49 34.13
N ARG A 79 40.82 -9.80 34.64
CA ARG A 79 40.30 -11.19 34.67
C ARG A 79 38.86 -11.22 35.19
N SER A 80 38.02 -11.88 34.40
CA SER A 80 37.00 -12.86 34.83
C SER A 80 36.91 -13.11 36.34
N ASP A 81 35.72 -12.94 36.92
CA ASP A 81 35.03 -14.12 37.45
C ASP A 81 33.54 -13.93 37.70
N ASN A 82 32.87 -15.04 37.46
CA ASN A 82 31.49 -15.39 37.63
C ASN A 82 31.11 -15.35 39.12
N HIS A 83 29.94 -14.80 39.52
CA HIS A 83 29.19 -15.30 40.68
C HIS A 83 27.78 -14.69 40.81
N GLN A 84 26.79 -15.58 40.74
CA GLN A 84 25.55 -15.48 41.52
C GLN A 84 25.87 -15.13 42.97
N ARG A 85 25.20 -14.11 43.51
CA ARG A 85 25.24 -13.77 44.93
C ARG A 85 23.91 -14.18 45.57
N PRO A 86 23.90 -15.00 46.64
CA PRO A 86 22.70 -15.28 47.40
C PRO A 86 22.30 -14.02 48.18
N ARG A 87 20.99 -13.74 48.26
CA ARG A 87 20.45 -12.70 49.16
C ARG A 87 20.83 -13.07 50.59
N ALA A 88 21.55 -12.19 51.28
CA ALA A 88 21.80 -12.31 52.70
C ALA A 88 20.46 -12.38 53.45
N ALA A 89 20.34 -13.33 54.38
CA ALA A 89 19.19 -13.39 55.27
C ALA A 89 19.15 -12.10 56.09
N GLU A 90 18.10 -11.29 55.89
CA GLU A 90 17.85 -10.09 56.69
C GLU A 90 17.72 -10.50 58.17
N SER A 91 18.42 -9.78 59.05
CA SER A 91 18.37 -10.02 60.49
C SER A 91 16.93 -9.81 61.00
N ALA A 92 16.49 -10.64 61.95
CA ALA A 92 15.19 -10.48 62.61
C ALA A 92 15.02 -9.07 63.23
N ALA A 93 16.13 -8.41 63.59
CA ALA A 93 16.14 -7.04 64.09
C ALA A 93 15.82 -6.00 62.99
N ASP A 94 16.23 -6.24 61.74
CA ASP A 94 15.93 -5.37 60.61
C ASP A 94 14.48 -5.53 60.16
N GLN A 95 13.94 -6.76 60.25
CA GLN A 95 12.53 -7.02 60.00
C GLN A 95 11.63 -6.38 61.06
N ALA A 96 12.01 -6.41 62.34
CA ALA A 96 11.26 -5.75 63.40
C ALA A 96 11.19 -4.23 63.19
N LYS A 97 12.32 -3.58 62.85
CA LYS A 97 12.35 -2.14 62.54
C LYS A 97 11.52 -1.79 61.29
N ARG A 98 11.54 -2.65 60.28
CA ARG A 98 10.74 -2.45 59.07
C ARG A 98 9.25 -2.49 59.37
N LEU A 99 8.81 -3.42 60.24
CA LEU A 99 7.42 -3.50 60.68
C LEU A 99 7.01 -2.25 61.48
N GLU A 100 7.87 -1.77 62.39
CA GLU A 100 7.65 -0.53 63.15
C GLU A 100 7.45 0.70 62.24
N TYR A 101 8.31 0.85 61.22
CA TYR A 101 8.18 1.96 60.27
C TYR A 101 6.92 1.86 59.41
N LEU A 102 6.54 0.66 58.98
CA LEU A 102 5.32 0.44 58.21
C LEU A 102 4.08 0.76 59.05
N GLU A 103 4.07 0.35 60.33
CA GLU A 103 2.97 0.65 61.24
C GLU A 103 2.79 2.17 61.41
N ARG A 104 3.88 2.92 61.62
CA ARG A 104 3.83 4.39 61.70
C ARG A 104 3.31 5.06 60.44
N ILE A 105 3.69 4.55 59.27
CA ILE A 105 3.21 5.08 57.98
C ILE A 105 1.70 4.87 57.89
N VAL A 106 1.22 3.66 58.17
CA VAL A 106 -0.20 3.33 58.03
C VAL A 106 -1.05 4.05 59.08
N GLN A 107 -0.57 4.20 60.32
CA GLN A 107 -1.23 5.03 61.34
C GLN A 107 -1.45 6.47 60.87
N GLY A 108 -0.51 7.03 60.11
CA GLY A 108 -0.64 8.37 59.53
C GLY A 108 -1.74 8.50 58.47
N TYR A 109 -2.12 7.41 57.80
CA TYR A 109 -3.19 7.40 56.78
C TYR A 109 -4.55 7.00 57.35
N VAL A 110 -4.59 6.14 58.37
CA VAL A 110 -5.83 5.54 58.89
C VAL A 110 -6.37 6.27 60.14
N GLY A 111 -5.54 7.07 60.82
CA GLY A 111 -6.00 8.04 61.82
C GLY A 111 -6.45 7.47 63.18
N SER A 112 -6.52 6.14 63.35
CA SER A 112 -6.79 5.50 64.66
C SER A 112 -5.85 4.31 64.90
N LYS A 113 -5.38 4.14 66.15
CA LYS A 113 -4.49 3.05 66.57
C LYS A 113 -5.18 1.69 66.59
N ASP A 114 -6.48 1.66 66.82
CA ASP A 114 -7.25 0.43 66.98
C ASP A 114 -7.50 -0.29 65.63
N ALA A 115 -7.19 0.35 64.50
CA ALA A 115 -7.34 -0.20 63.15
C ALA A 115 -6.16 -1.09 62.70
N LEU A 116 -5.16 -1.29 63.57
CA LEU A 116 -3.93 -2.06 63.29
C LEU A 116 -3.70 -3.18 64.31
N ASP A 117 -4.72 -3.54 65.10
CA ASP A 117 -4.61 -4.72 65.94
C ASP A 117 -4.52 -6.00 65.07
N LEU A 118 -4.03 -7.10 65.67
CA LEU A 118 -3.76 -8.33 64.94
C LEU A 118 -5.01 -8.94 64.31
N GLU A 119 -6.18 -8.76 64.92
CA GLU A 119 -7.43 -9.33 64.41
C GLU A 119 -7.98 -8.49 63.25
N ALA A 120 -7.94 -7.14 63.34
CA ALA A 120 -8.30 -6.24 62.26
C ALA A 120 -7.35 -6.36 61.06
N LEU A 121 -6.04 -6.54 61.30
CA LEU A 121 -5.07 -6.79 60.24
C LEU A 121 -5.31 -8.13 59.54
N LYS A 122 -5.67 -9.16 60.31
CA LYS A 122 -6.04 -10.47 59.77
C LYS A 122 -7.33 -10.38 58.95
N ASP A 123 -8.36 -9.71 59.46
CA ASP A 123 -9.62 -9.48 58.72
C ASP A 123 -9.40 -8.67 57.44
N LEU A 124 -8.55 -7.63 57.48
CA LEU A 124 -8.13 -6.87 56.30
C LEU A 124 -7.36 -7.73 55.31
N ALA A 125 -6.42 -8.55 55.78
CA ALA A 125 -5.63 -9.46 54.94
C ALA A 125 -6.53 -10.49 54.24
N GLU A 126 -7.42 -11.14 55.00
CA GLU A 126 -8.41 -12.09 54.49
C GLU A 126 -9.42 -11.42 53.54
N ALA A 127 -9.79 -10.16 53.78
CA ALA A 127 -10.63 -9.38 52.86
C ALA A 127 -9.88 -9.01 51.56
N THR A 128 -8.57 -8.72 51.61
CA THR A 128 -7.75 -8.53 50.41
C THR A 128 -7.53 -9.81 49.63
N ASP A 129 -7.35 -10.95 50.30
CA ASP A 129 -7.20 -12.24 49.64
C ASP A 129 -8.52 -12.72 49.06
N LYS A 130 -9.66 -12.49 49.75
CA LYS A 130 -10.99 -12.65 49.17
C LYS A 130 -11.22 -11.70 48.01
N ARG A 131 -10.72 -10.46 48.05
CA ARG A 131 -10.71 -9.55 46.87
C ARG A 131 -9.84 -10.09 45.76
N ARG A 132 -8.70 -10.74 46.04
CA ARG A 132 -7.79 -11.32 45.04
C ARG A 132 -8.36 -12.57 44.37
N ASP A 133 -9.08 -13.40 45.12
CA ASP A 133 -9.75 -14.59 44.58
C ASP A 133 -11.11 -14.28 43.94
N SER A 134 -11.79 -13.19 44.34
CA SER A 134 -12.96 -12.64 43.62
C SER A 134 -12.59 -11.67 42.48
N THR A 135 -11.31 -11.29 42.36
CA THR A 135 -10.72 -10.61 41.19
C THR A 135 -9.79 -11.52 40.40
N ARG A 136 -10.11 -12.82 40.30
CA ARG A 136 -9.98 -13.50 39.02
C ARG A 136 -11.18 -13.07 38.17
N PRO A 137 -11.03 -12.10 37.25
CA PRO A 137 -12.09 -11.78 36.33
C PRO A 137 -12.15 -12.95 35.34
N ALA A 138 -13.29 -13.64 35.32
CA ALA A 138 -13.81 -14.03 34.02
C ALA A 138 -13.86 -12.77 33.15
N ASP A 139 -13.42 -12.91 31.90
CA ASP A 139 -13.36 -11.86 30.88
C ASP A 139 -14.52 -10.86 30.97
N ILE A 140 -14.26 -9.69 31.58
CA ILE A 140 -15.13 -8.52 31.45
C ILE A 140 -14.22 -7.34 31.16
N SER A 141 -14.25 -7.00 29.87
CA SER A 141 -13.81 -5.77 29.22
C SER A 141 -13.79 -4.57 30.17
N SER A 142 -12.61 -3.97 30.30
CA SER A 142 -12.50 -2.56 30.64
C SER A 142 -13.31 -1.73 29.65
N GLN A 143 -14.42 -1.17 30.11
CA GLN A 143 -15.00 0.01 29.48
C GLN A 143 -14.10 1.23 29.73
N SER A 144 -12.86 1.18 29.23
CA SER A 144 -12.42 2.31 28.41
C SER A 144 -13.45 2.43 27.30
N SER A 145 -13.83 3.64 26.89
CA SER A 145 -14.47 3.83 25.59
C SER A 145 -13.44 3.47 24.50
N GLU A 146 -13.16 2.17 24.42
CA GLU A 146 -12.36 1.46 23.47
C GLU A 146 -12.99 1.78 22.12
N PHE A 147 -12.35 2.70 21.42
CA PHE A 147 -12.37 2.75 19.98
C PHE A 147 -11.64 1.51 19.42
N ASP A 148 -11.96 0.32 19.94
CA ASP A 148 -11.21 -0.94 19.81
C ASP A 148 -12.13 -2.08 19.33
N GLY A 149 -13.30 -1.71 18.78
CA GLY A 149 -14.33 -2.64 18.31
C GLY A 149 -14.90 -2.32 16.93
N VAL A 150 -14.20 -1.54 16.09
CA VAL A 150 -14.66 -1.23 14.73
C VAL A 150 -13.57 -1.59 13.74
N ASP A 151 -13.77 -2.73 13.07
CA ASP A 151 -13.05 -3.26 11.91
C ASP A 151 -11.91 -2.35 11.38
N GLU A 152 -10.66 -2.82 11.47
CA GLU A 152 -9.48 -2.28 10.76
C GLU A 152 -9.62 -2.52 9.25
N LYS A 153 -10.76 -2.18 8.65
CA LYS A 153 -11.02 -2.31 7.21
C LYS A 153 -10.55 -1.05 6.48
N PHE A 154 -9.80 -1.28 5.40
CA PHE A 154 -9.59 -0.26 4.38
C PHE A 154 -10.93 0.14 3.76
N GLU A 155 -10.99 1.35 3.22
CA GLU A 155 -12.19 1.84 2.54
C GLU A 155 -11.95 1.87 1.04
N MET A 156 -12.86 1.29 0.26
CA MET A 156 -12.93 1.45 -1.18
C MET A 156 -14.25 2.07 -1.57
N ARG A 157 -14.21 3.26 -2.15
CA ARG A 157 -15.39 3.97 -2.64
C ARG A 157 -15.35 4.09 -4.15
N PRO A 158 -16.29 3.45 -4.85
CA PRO A 158 -16.53 3.76 -6.26
C PRO A 158 -16.91 5.23 -6.39
N LEU A 159 -16.24 5.95 -7.28
CA LEU A 159 -16.57 7.32 -7.64
C LEU A 159 -17.43 7.29 -8.92
N HIS A 160 -17.29 8.30 -9.78
CA HIS A 160 -17.98 8.34 -11.06
C HIS A 160 -17.25 7.50 -12.12
N GLY A 161 -18.00 6.70 -12.89
CA GLY A 161 -17.44 5.81 -13.92
C GLY A 161 -16.60 4.66 -13.34
N ASN A 162 -15.48 4.36 -13.99
CA ASN A 162 -14.57 3.26 -13.61
C ASN A 162 -13.57 3.64 -12.51
N VAL A 163 -13.72 4.83 -11.93
CA VAL A 163 -12.83 5.35 -10.91
C VAL A 163 -13.20 4.77 -9.54
N THR A 164 -12.19 4.32 -8.80
CA THR A 164 -12.37 3.91 -7.39
C THR A 164 -11.35 4.64 -6.53
N HIS A 165 -11.77 5.12 -5.37
CA HIS A 165 -10.86 5.63 -4.36
C HIS A 165 -10.55 4.54 -3.33
N TYR A 166 -9.26 4.30 -3.09
CA TYR A 166 -8.79 3.46 -1.99
C TYR A 166 -8.18 4.30 -0.88
N SER A 167 -8.56 3.97 0.35
CA SER A 167 -8.03 4.55 1.57
C SER A 167 -7.62 3.46 2.55
N GLY A 168 -6.32 3.32 2.79
CA GLY A 168 -5.78 2.28 3.65
C GLY A 168 -6.22 2.41 5.11
N GLU A 169 -6.15 1.31 5.85
CA GLU A 169 -6.56 1.16 7.26
C GLU A 169 -6.04 2.26 8.22
N PHE A 170 -4.86 2.81 7.97
CA PHE A 170 -4.23 3.87 8.78
C PHE A 170 -4.27 5.27 8.14
N SER A 171 -5.05 5.44 7.07
CA SER A 171 -5.16 6.74 6.39
C SER A 171 -5.79 7.81 7.30
N HIS A 172 -5.33 9.06 7.13
CA HIS A 172 -5.98 10.21 7.77
C HIS A 172 -7.47 10.29 7.43
N TRP A 173 -7.83 9.84 6.23
CA TRP A 173 -9.21 9.77 5.77
C TRP A 173 -10.04 8.78 6.60
N ASN A 174 -9.62 7.51 6.73
CA ASN A 174 -10.35 6.53 7.54
C ASN A 174 -10.46 6.98 8.99
N PHE A 175 -9.40 7.57 9.53
CA PHE A 175 -9.45 8.18 10.86
C PHE A 175 -10.49 9.31 10.95
N SER A 176 -10.49 10.23 10.00
CA SER A 176 -11.44 11.37 9.95
C SER A 176 -12.88 10.90 9.77
N MET A 177 -13.11 9.89 8.92
CA MET A 177 -14.41 9.28 8.71
C MET A 177 -14.92 8.53 9.93
N ARG A 178 -14.02 7.87 10.68
CA ARG A 178 -14.38 7.26 11.96
C ARG A 178 -14.75 8.32 13.01
N ILE A 179 -14.02 9.44 13.07
CA ILE A 179 -14.39 10.58 13.93
C ILE A 179 -15.76 11.13 13.52
N LYS A 180 -16.01 11.35 12.22
CA LYS A 180 -17.30 11.82 11.70
C LYS A 180 -18.43 10.89 12.13
N LYS A 181 -18.29 9.58 11.89
CA LYS A 181 -19.28 8.56 12.29
C LYS A 181 -19.53 8.56 13.80
N TRP A 182 -18.47 8.69 14.60
CA TRP A 182 -18.59 8.78 16.05
C TRP A 182 -19.33 10.04 16.49
N ILE A 183 -19.03 11.21 15.89
CA ILE A 183 -19.77 12.47 16.15
C ILE A 183 -21.23 12.29 15.77
N ASP A 184 -21.52 11.79 14.58
CA ASP A 184 -22.89 11.60 14.09
C ASP A 184 -23.69 10.68 15.02
N GLN A 185 -23.10 9.58 15.48
CA GLN A 185 -23.72 8.65 16.44
C GLN A 185 -23.95 9.28 17.83
N THR A 186 -23.00 10.08 18.30
CA THR A 186 -23.10 10.72 19.62
C THR A 186 -24.13 11.85 19.62
N VAL A 187 -24.19 12.63 18.53
CA VAL A 187 -25.13 13.76 18.38
C VAL A 187 -26.56 13.28 18.11
N THR A 188 -26.74 12.16 17.41
CA THR A 188 -28.07 11.59 17.15
C THR A 188 -28.67 10.89 18.37
N ASN A 189 -27.85 10.29 19.24
CA ASN A 189 -28.33 9.68 20.49
C ASN A 189 -28.85 10.69 21.52
N ASP A 190 -28.40 11.94 21.47
CA ASP A 190 -28.86 13.03 22.37
C ASP A 190 -30.13 13.75 21.87
N SER A 191 -30.62 13.41 20.68
CA SER A 191 -31.65 14.18 19.96
C SER A 191 -32.89 13.35 19.64
N LEU A 192 -33.69 13.00 20.65
CA LEU A 192 -35.01 12.37 20.45
C LEU A 192 -36.06 13.30 19.81
N ASN A 193 -35.73 14.52 19.38
CA ASN A 193 -36.66 15.39 18.65
C ASN A 193 -35.92 16.47 17.85
N GLN A 194 -35.65 16.22 16.57
CA GLN A 194 -35.89 17.18 15.47
C GLN A 194 -35.49 16.60 14.10
N PRO A 195 -36.37 16.69 13.08
CA PRO A 195 -36.02 16.36 11.71
C PRO A 195 -35.35 17.56 11.02
N HIS A 196 -34.47 17.25 10.06
CA HIS A 196 -33.79 18.16 9.12
C HIS A 196 -32.61 18.98 9.67
N LYS A 197 -31.42 18.36 9.71
CA LYS A 197 -30.21 19.06 9.28
C LYS A 197 -29.86 18.56 7.89
N SER A 198 -29.97 19.46 6.90
CA SER A 198 -29.43 19.27 5.56
C SER A 198 -27.99 18.80 5.67
N ALA A 199 -27.71 17.56 5.25
CA ALA A 199 -26.35 17.07 5.12
C ALA A 199 -25.61 18.05 4.21
N THR A 200 -24.75 18.89 4.78
CA THR A 200 -23.80 19.67 4.00
C THR A 200 -22.98 18.67 3.23
N SER A 201 -23.28 18.53 1.93
CA SER A 201 -22.54 17.70 0.99
C SER A 201 -21.18 18.33 0.79
N PHE A 202 -20.27 18.14 1.75
CA PHE A 202 -18.86 18.40 1.53
C PHE A 202 -18.43 17.52 0.35
N LYS A 203 -17.69 18.07 -0.63
CA LYS A 203 -17.02 17.22 -1.63
C LYS A 203 -16.02 16.38 -0.84
N GLU A 204 -16.43 15.17 -0.50
CA GLU A 204 -15.73 14.28 0.41
C GLU A 204 -14.35 13.86 -0.14
N TYR A 205 -14.10 14.06 -1.44
CA TYR A 205 -12.82 13.71 -2.05
C TYR A 205 -12.34 14.77 -3.03
N TYR A 206 -11.09 15.23 -2.84
CA TYR A 206 -10.43 16.19 -3.71
C TYR A 206 -9.46 15.45 -4.65
N ARG A 207 -9.76 15.44 -5.95
CA ARG A 207 -8.77 15.18 -6.99
C ARG A 207 -8.30 16.52 -7.52
N ALA A 208 -7.02 16.59 -7.88
CA ALA A 208 -6.42 17.77 -8.46
C ALA A 208 -6.83 17.94 -9.94
N GLU A 209 -8.14 17.83 -10.23
CA GLU A 209 -8.72 18.06 -11.57
C GLU A 209 -8.44 19.48 -12.05
N GLU A 210 -8.25 20.43 -11.13
CA GLU A 210 -7.85 21.82 -11.43
C GLU A 210 -6.44 21.92 -12.03
N LEU A 211 -5.58 20.92 -11.83
CA LEU A 211 -4.24 20.86 -12.41
C LEU A 211 -4.23 20.26 -13.82
N GLN A 212 -5.37 19.83 -14.35
CA GLN A 212 -5.46 19.27 -15.69
C GLN A 212 -5.24 20.34 -16.75
N SER A 213 -4.48 19.98 -17.77
CA SER A 213 -4.26 20.85 -18.93
C SER A 213 -5.59 21.20 -19.60
N ASN A 214 -5.74 22.48 -19.95
CA ASN A 214 -6.86 22.93 -20.77
C ASN A 214 -6.61 22.52 -22.23
N SER A 215 -7.08 21.32 -22.63
CA SER A 215 -7.24 20.87 -24.03
C SER A 215 -6.02 20.28 -24.77
N GLU A 216 -5.44 19.20 -24.25
CA GLU A 216 -4.49 18.36 -25.02
C GLU A 216 -5.18 17.26 -25.87
N ILE A 217 -6.45 16.96 -25.60
CA ILE A 217 -7.15 15.80 -26.17
C ILE A 217 -7.45 15.98 -27.67
N LEU A 218 -8.08 17.08 -28.06
CA LEU A 218 -8.47 17.28 -29.47
C LEU A 218 -7.25 17.43 -30.37
N GLY A 219 -6.20 18.10 -29.87
CA GLY A 219 -4.91 18.18 -30.55
C GLY A 219 -4.27 16.81 -30.74
N SER A 220 -4.35 15.94 -29.73
CA SER A 220 -3.89 14.55 -29.85
C SER A 220 -4.69 13.77 -30.89
N LEU A 221 -6.02 13.84 -30.83
CA LEU A 221 -6.91 13.14 -31.77
C LEU A 221 -6.72 13.57 -33.22
N SER A 222 -6.28 14.80 -33.48
CA SER A 222 -5.94 15.25 -34.83
C SER A 222 -4.73 14.51 -35.44
N MET A 223 -3.92 13.85 -34.61
CA MET A 223 -2.75 13.06 -35.03
C MET A 223 -3.08 11.57 -35.24
N LEU A 224 -4.36 11.19 -35.23
CA LEU A 224 -4.76 9.83 -35.57
C LEU A 224 -4.34 9.50 -37.02
N PRO A 225 -3.77 8.31 -37.28
CA PRO A 225 -3.44 7.91 -38.64
C PRO A 225 -4.71 7.62 -39.46
N PRO A 226 -4.61 7.42 -40.78
CA PRO A 226 -5.70 6.88 -41.58
C PRO A 226 -6.27 5.59 -41.00
N ARG A 227 -7.60 5.41 -41.06
CA ARG A 227 -8.32 4.28 -40.43
C ARG A 227 -7.75 2.90 -40.78
N PRO A 228 -7.36 2.59 -42.04
CA PRO A 228 -6.73 1.31 -42.37
C PRO A 228 -5.43 1.04 -41.61
N ILE A 229 -4.61 2.08 -41.38
CA ILE A 229 -3.35 1.97 -40.63
C ILE A 229 -3.66 1.73 -39.15
N ALA A 230 -4.61 2.48 -38.59
CA ALA A 230 -5.04 2.27 -37.21
C ALA A 230 -5.56 0.85 -36.96
N ASP A 231 -6.41 0.35 -37.86
CA ASP A 231 -6.99 -1.00 -37.77
C ASP A 231 -5.91 -2.08 -37.87
N PHE A 232 -4.93 -1.90 -38.76
CA PHE A 232 -3.77 -2.78 -38.87
C PHE A 232 -2.93 -2.80 -37.58
N LEU A 233 -2.58 -1.63 -37.04
CA LEU A 233 -1.76 -1.54 -35.82
C LEU A 233 -2.48 -2.15 -34.60
N VAL A 234 -3.79 -1.94 -34.47
CA VAL A 234 -4.62 -2.56 -33.42
C VAL A 234 -4.66 -4.07 -33.59
N TYR A 235 -4.81 -4.56 -34.82
CA TYR A 235 -4.78 -5.99 -35.09
C TYR A 235 -3.41 -6.61 -34.73
N SER A 236 -2.30 -6.00 -35.17
CA SER A 236 -0.94 -6.46 -34.85
C SER A 236 -0.68 -6.47 -33.34
N PHE A 237 -1.17 -5.46 -32.61
CA PHE A 237 -1.09 -5.41 -31.15
C PHE A 237 -1.80 -6.60 -30.49
N PHE A 238 -3.06 -6.87 -30.83
CA PHE A 238 -3.81 -7.97 -30.21
C PHE A 238 -3.29 -9.34 -30.61
N LYS A 239 -2.78 -9.48 -31.84
CA LYS A 239 -2.24 -10.74 -32.33
C LYS A 239 -0.91 -11.11 -31.67
N HIS A 240 -0.02 -10.13 -31.46
CA HIS A 240 1.37 -10.41 -31.05
C HIS A 240 1.73 -9.90 -29.66
N ALA A 241 1.24 -8.72 -29.26
CA ALA A 241 1.65 -8.10 -28.00
C ALA A 241 0.83 -8.61 -26.80
N GLN A 242 -0.50 -8.71 -26.93
CA GLN A 242 -1.40 -9.11 -25.85
C GLN A 242 -1.66 -10.63 -25.83
N THR A 243 -0.59 -11.41 -25.67
CA THR A 243 -0.66 -12.89 -25.69
C THR A 243 -0.70 -13.50 -24.29
N ASN A 244 0.27 -13.14 -23.44
CA ASN A 244 0.44 -13.73 -22.10
C ASN A 244 -0.09 -12.86 -20.95
N TYR A 245 -0.39 -11.60 -21.26
CA TYR A 245 -0.84 -10.60 -20.32
C TYR A 245 -2.08 -9.91 -20.87
N PHE A 246 -2.86 -9.28 -19.99
CA PHE A 246 -4.03 -8.51 -20.38
C PHE A 246 -3.79 -7.03 -20.12
N PHE A 247 -3.88 -6.20 -21.17
CA PHE A 247 -3.71 -4.76 -21.07
C PHE A 247 -5.05 -4.05 -21.25
N VAL A 248 -5.79 -4.40 -22.30
CA VAL A 248 -7.07 -3.77 -22.66
C VAL A 248 -7.97 -4.76 -23.39
N GLU A 249 -9.28 -4.54 -23.28
CA GLU A 249 -10.28 -5.34 -23.98
C GLU A 249 -10.44 -4.88 -25.45
N GLN A 250 -10.49 -5.83 -26.37
CA GLN A 250 -10.39 -5.58 -27.80
C GLN A 250 -11.60 -4.84 -28.39
N ASP A 251 -12.81 -5.29 -28.09
CA ASP A 251 -14.03 -4.70 -28.64
C ASP A 251 -14.27 -3.30 -28.06
N TRP A 252 -13.95 -3.11 -26.79
CA TRP A 252 -13.96 -1.79 -26.13
C TRP A 252 -12.97 -0.85 -26.80
N LEU A 253 -11.72 -1.28 -27.05
CA LEU A 253 -10.73 -0.43 -27.69
C LEU A 253 -11.17 -0.03 -29.11
N ARG A 254 -11.68 -0.99 -29.89
CA ARG A 254 -12.22 -0.73 -31.23
C ARG A 254 -13.40 0.23 -31.19
N ALA A 255 -14.33 0.06 -30.24
CA ALA A 255 -15.47 0.96 -30.06
C ALA A 255 -15.02 2.39 -29.70
N LYS A 256 -14.04 2.54 -28.82
CA LYS A 256 -13.47 3.85 -28.47
C LYS A 256 -12.70 4.48 -29.63
N LEU A 257 -11.99 3.68 -30.41
CA LEU A 257 -11.32 4.15 -31.62
C LEU A 257 -12.32 4.63 -32.69
N ASN A 258 -13.41 3.88 -32.92
CA ASN A 258 -14.47 4.29 -33.83
C ASN A 258 -15.08 5.63 -33.39
N LEU A 259 -15.37 5.78 -32.10
CA LEU A 259 -15.85 7.04 -31.54
C LEU A 259 -14.85 8.19 -31.74
N ALA A 260 -13.55 7.92 -31.66
CA ALA A 260 -12.50 8.92 -31.89
C ALA A 260 -12.46 9.42 -33.34
N TYR A 261 -12.73 8.55 -34.33
CA TYR A 261 -12.84 8.96 -35.73
C TYR A 261 -14.18 9.64 -36.07
N GLU A 262 -15.28 9.18 -35.47
CA GLU A 262 -16.63 9.61 -35.84
C GLU A 262 -17.09 10.86 -35.09
N ASN A 263 -16.77 10.94 -33.79
CA ASN A 263 -17.16 12.05 -32.93
C ASN A 263 -16.08 12.37 -31.88
N PRO A 264 -14.94 12.95 -32.29
CA PRO A 264 -13.83 13.28 -31.37
C PRO A 264 -14.24 14.29 -30.29
N ALA A 265 -15.28 15.10 -30.52
CA ALA A 265 -15.79 16.06 -29.55
C ALA A 265 -16.52 15.40 -28.35
N SER A 266 -16.84 14.11 -28.44
CA SER A 266 -17.46 13.36 -27.33
C SER A 266 -16.52 13.07 -26.16
N PHE A 267 -15.21 13.17 -26.37
CA PHE A 267 -14.21 12.89 -25.33
C PHE A 267 -14.04 14.09 -24.40
N SER A 268 -14.11 13.82 -23.11
CA SER A 268 -13.87 14.80 -22.04
C SER A 268 -12.45 14.67 -21.49
N ARG A 269 -12.04 15.60 -20.62
CA ARG A 269 -10.74 15.54 -19.91
C ARG A 269 -10.55 14.25 -19.10
N ARG A 270 -11.65 13.61 -18.69
CA ARG A 270 -11.62 12.35 -17.94
C ARG A 270 -11.25 11.17 -18.81
N ASP A 271 -11.42 11.29 -20.12
CA ASP A 271 -11.16 10.24 -21.10
C ASP A 271 -9.71 10.26 -21.63
N VAL A 272 -8.85 11.12 -21.07
CA VAL A 272 -7.44 11.24 -21.48
C VAL A 272 -6.68 9.92 -21.42
N GLY A 273 -7.01 9.04 -20.45
CA GLY A 273 -6.48 7.68 -20.37
C GLY A 273 -6.83 6.83 -21.58
N ILE A 274 -8.05 6.97 -22.12
CA ILE A 274 -8.50 6.25 -23.32
C ILE A 274 -7.66 6.67 -24.52
N ILE A 275 -7.40 7.97 -24.67
CA ILE A 275 -6.57 8.49 -25.76
C ILE A 275 -5.12 8.02 -25.62
N GLY A 276 -4.60 8.02 -24.39
CA GLY A 276 -3.28 7.43 -24.08
C GLY A 276 -3.19 5.95 -24.46
N ILE A 277 -4.22 5.14 -24.15
CA ILE A 277 -4.31 3.73 -24.55
C ILE A 277 -4.26 3.59 -26.07
N ILE A 278 -5.04 4.38 -26.82
CA ILE A 278 -5.08 4.32 -28.29
C ILE A 278 -3.68 4.55 -28.87
N PHE A 279 -3.02 5.64 -28.48
CA PHE A 279 -1.69 5.96 -29.00
C PHE A 279 -0.61 4.97 -28.56
N ALA A 280 -0.63 4.52 -27.30
CA ALA A 280 0.30 3.51 -26.84
C ALA A 280 0.07 2.15 -27.55
N THR A 281 -1.19 1.81 -27.87
CA THR A 281 -1.53 0.62 -28.67
C THR A 281 -0.93 0.73 -30.07
N PHE A 282 -1.05 1.88 -30.73
CA PHE A 282 -0.43 2.08 -32.05
C PHE A 282 1.09 1.97 -32.00
N ALA A 283 1.72 2.57 -30.99
CA ALA A 283 3.17 2.51 -30.79
C ALA A 283 3.68 1.07 -30.57
N ILE A 284 2.96 0.26 -29.80
CA ILE A 284 3.30 -1.16 -29.64
C ILE A 284 3.00 -1.92 -30.93
N GLY A 285 1.88 -1.63 -31.60
CA GLY A 285 1.52 -2.24 -32.89
C GLY A 285 2.61 -2.08 -33.94
N THR A 286 3.30 -0.93 -33.99
CA THR A 286 4.43 -0.72 -34.90
C THR A 286 5.62 -1.64 -34.59
N GLN A 287 5.85 -2.01 -33.33
CA GLN A 287 6.93 -2.94 -32.95
C GLN A 287 6.71 -4.36 -33.47
N PHE A 288 5.49 -4.71 -33.89
CA PHE A 288 5.13 -6.04 -34.41
C PHE A 288 4.65 -6.00 -35.86
N ALA A 289 4.63 -4.84 -36.52
CA ALA A 289 4.14 -4.69 -37.89
C ALA A 289 4.89 -5.58 -38.88
N TYR A 290 6.21 -5.71 -38.71
CA TYR A 290 7.06 -6.57 -39.53
C TYR A 290 6.69 -8.07 -39.49
N LEU A 291 5.99 -8.53 -38.44
CA LEU A 291 5.59 -9.94 -38.36
C LEU A 291 4.43 -10.27 -39.31
N GLU A 292 3.60 -9.29 -39.68
CA GLU A 292 2.53 -9.53 -40.66
C GLU A 292 3.08 -9.57 -42.09
N SER A 293 4.12 -8.80 -42.41
CA SER A 293 4.74 -8.82 -43.75
C SER A 293 5.48 -10.13 -44.06
N LEU A 294 6.02 -10.80 -43.03
CA LEU A 294 6.67 -12.12 -43.18
C LEU A 294 5.68 -13.24 -43.49
N VAL A 295 4.41 -13.10 -43.12
CA VAL A 295 3.36 -14.10 -43.36
C VAL A 295 2.87 -14.08 -44.80
N GLU A 296 2.98 -12.94 -45.50
CA GLU A 296 2.54 -12.78 -46.89
C GLU A 296 3.57 -13.23 -47.94
N GLY A 297 4.68 -13.86 -47.52
CA GLY A 297 5.64 -14.46 -48.45
C GLY A 297 6.45 -13.46 -49.27
N ALA A 298 6.59 -12.21 -48.79
CA ALA A 298 7.44 -11.23 -49.42
C ALA A 298 8.92 -11.69 -49.37
N GLU A 299 9.53 -11.85 -50.55
CA GLU A 299 10.93 -12.22 -50.72
C GLU A 299 11.84 -11.33 -49.87
N ASN A 300 12.91 -11.95 -49.31
CA ASN A 300 13.91 -11.34 -48.44
C ASN A 300 14.15 -9.85 -48.75
N PRO A 301 13.91 -8.92 -47.81
CA PRO A 301 14.31 -7.54 -48.01
C PRO A 301 15.83 -7.47 -47.85
N THR A 302 16.54 -7.72 -48.95
CA THR A 302 17.93 -7.30 -49.11
C THR A 302 18.01 -5.81 -48.83
N GLU A 303 18.83 -5.46 -47.85
CA GLU A 303 19.41 -4.16 -47.54
C GLU A 303 18.83 -2.90 -48.21
N LYS A 304 18.32 -2.01 -47.33
CA LYS A 304 18.36 -0.53 -47.43
C LYS A 304 17.45 0.14 -48.45
N GLY A 305 16.32 0.61 -47.93
CA GLY A 305 15.85 1.97 -48.16
C GLY A 305 15.83 2.73 -46.85
N ALA A 306 16.93 3.40 -46.50
CA ALA A 306 16.95 4.43 -45.45
C ALA A 306 16.20 5.68 -45.94
N GLY A 307 14.90 5.54 -46.22
CA GLY A 307 13.98 6.66 -46.38
C GLY A 307 13.73 7.28 -45.01
N ALA A 308 13.52 8.59 -44.96
CA ALA A 308 13.42 9.42 -43.76
C ALA A 308 12.28 9.06 -42.76
N PHE A 309 11.61 7.93 -42.94
CA PHE A 309 10.54 7.41 -42.09
C PHE A 309 10.79 5.91 -41.84
N SER A 310 11.59 5.58 -40.81
CA SER A 310 11.67 4.21 -40.31
C SER A 310 10.40 3.85 -39.53
N GLU A 311 10.03 2.56 -39.49
CA GLU A 311 8.92 2.07 -38.65
C GLU A 311 9.10 2.52 -37.18
N ASP A 312 10.35 2.54 -36.70
CA ASP A 312 10.74 3.08 -35.40
C ASP A 312 10.35 4.55 -35.23
N ALA A 313 10.48 5.37 -36.27
CA ALA A 313 10.11 6.79 -36.21
C ALA A 313 8.59 6.96 -36.03
N VAL A 314 7.78 6.14 -36.70
CA VAL A 314 6.31 6.16 -36.57
C VAL A 314 5.88 5.73 -35.16
N GLY A 315 6.47 4.64 -34.65
CA GLY A 315 6.23 4.18 -33.28
C GLY A 315 6.58 5.25 -32.23
N ILE A 316 7.72 5.93 -32.41
CA ILE A 316 8.16 7.03 -31.54
C ILE A 316 7.14 8.19 -31.56
N LEU A 317 6.58 8.56 -32.71
CA LEU A 317 5.58 9.64 -32.79
C LEU A 317 4.33 9.33 -31.96
N PHE A 318 3.80 8.11 -32.07
CA PHE A 318 2.64 7.68 -31.28
C PHE A 318 2.98 7.59 -29.79
N TYR A 319 4.15 7.06 -29.43
CA TYR A 319 4.64 7.06 -28.05
C TYR A 319 4.74 8.49 -27.49
N GLN A 320 5.31 9.44 -28.24
CA GLN A 320 5.40 10.84 -27.83
C GLN A 320 4.04 11.50 -27.66
N GLN A 321 3.05 11.11 -28.46
CA GLN A 321 1.67 11.58 -28.29
C GLN A 321 1.05 11.07 -26.99
N ALA A 322 1.24 9.79 -26.66
CA ALA A 322 0.79 9.22 -25.40
C ALA A 322 1.51 9.85 -24.17
N CYS A 323 2.82 10.11 -24.29
CA CYS A 323 3.61 10.76 -23.24
C CYS A 323 3.17 12.20 -22.95
N ARG A 324 2.73 12.96 -23.96
CA ARG A 324 2.22 14.32 -23.74
C ARG A 324 1.03 14.32 -22.79
N LEU A 325 0.16 13.33 -22.91
CA LEU A 325 -1.03 13.16 -22.08
C LEU A 325 -0.76 12.65 -20.66
N LEU A 326 0.47 12.22 -20.37
CA LEU A 326 0.81 11.53 -19.12
C LEU A 326 0.48 12.35 -17.85
N PRO A 327 0.73 13.67 -17.76
CA PRO A 327 0.36 14.46 -16.59
C PRO A 327 -1.14 14.36 -16.28
N ASP A 328 -1.98 14.56 -17.29
CA ASP A 328 -3.44 14.47 -17.15
C ASP A 328 -3.87 13.03 -16.81
N VAL A 329 -3.27 12.03 -17.43
CA VAL A 329 -3.50 10.60 -17.11
C VAL A 329 -3.24 10.31 -15.63
N ILE A 330 -2.15 10.83 -15.07
CA ILE A 330 -1.79 10.67 -13.65
C ILE A 330 -2.82 11.37 -12.76
N THR A 331 -3.25 12.59 -13.10
CA THR A 331 -4.27 13.31 -12.30
C THR A 331 -5.62 12.58 -12.30
N VAL A 332 -6.03 12.02 -13.43
CA VAL A 332 -7.28 11.27 -13.57
C VAL A 332 -7.22 9.97 -12.77
N SER A 333 -6.07 9.27 -12.70
CA SER A 333 -5.89 8.05 -11.91
C SER A 333 -7.13 7.12 -11.96
N SER A 334 -7.52 6.70 -13.15
CA SER A 334 -8.61 5.76 -13.43
C SER A 334 -8.06 4.37 -13.80
N LEU A 335 -8.94 3.38 -14.04
CA LEU A 335 -8.54 2.11 -14.64
C LEU A 335 -7.81 2.33 -15.97
N GLU A 336 -8.36 3.21 -16.80
CA GLU A 336 -7.81 3.57 -18.09
C GLU A 336 -6.46 4.28 -17.95
N SER A 337 -6.25 5.04 -16.86
CA SER A 337 -4.94 5.60 -16.54
C SER A 337 -3.89 4.53 -16.23
N VAL A 338 -4.28 3.49 -15.49
CA VAL A 338 -3.39 2.35 -15.18
C VAL A 338 -3.00 1.64 -16.47
N GLN A 339 -3.97 1.40 -17.37
CA GLN A 339 -3.76 0.75 -18.66
C GLN A 339 -2.87 1.58 -19.59
N ALA A 340 -3.11 2.89 -19.70
CA ALA A 340 -2.30 3.79 -20.51
C ALA A 340 -0.82 3.76 -20.09
N VAL A 341 -0.56 3.90 -18.78
CA VAL A 341 0.81 3.89 -18.25
C VAL A 341 1.45 2.50 -18.35
N LEU A 342 0.67 1.44 -18.16
CA LEU A 342 1.13 0.07 -18.38
C LEU A 342 1.64 -0.11 -19.82
N LEU A 343 0.83 0.30 -20.81
CA LEU A 343 1.20 0.20 -22.22
C LEU A 343 2.46 1.03 -22.55
N LEU A 344 2.64 2.21 -21.96
CA LEU A 344 3.91 2.96 -22.09
C LEU A 344 5.10 2.14 -21.56
N GLY A 345 4.93 1.43 -20.44
CA GLY A 345 5.95 0.52 -19.90
C GLY A 345 6.22 -0.69 -20.79
N ILE A 346 5.20 -1.23 -21.46
CA ILE A 346 5.36 -2.33 -22.43
C ILE A 346 6.11 -1.86 -23.67
N TYR A 347 5.75 -0.69 -24.22
CA TYR A 347 6.42 -0.12 -25.38
C TYR A 347 7.92 0.10 -25.13
N THR A 348 8.28 0.60 -23.94
CA THR A 348 9.69 0.88 -23.60
C THR A 348 10.45 -0.35 -23.10
N LEU A 349 9.78 -1.48 -22.84
CA LEU A 349 10.41 -2.70 -22.34
C LEU A 349 11.54 -3.23 -23.24
N PRO A 350 11.37 -3.38 -24.58
CA PRO A 350 12.47 -3.79 -25.45
C PRO A 350 13.55 -2.71 -25.64
N VAL A 351 13.28 -1.46 -25.27
CA VAL A 351 14.19 -0.31 -25.48
C VAL A 351 15.07 -0.06 -24.26
N ASP A 352 14.47 -0.01 -23.07
CA ASP A 352 15.14 0.29 -21.79
C ASP A 352 14.42 -0.39 -20.62
N ALA A 353 14.55 -1.72 -20.54
CA ALA A 353 13.89 -2.55 -19.53
C ALA A 353 14.24 -2.16 -18.09
N SER A 354 15.51 -1.83 -17.83
CA SER A 354 16.04 -1.57 -16.48
C SER A 354 15.84 -0.14 -15.98
N GLY A 355 15.60 0.79 -16.92
CA GLY A 355 15.37 2.21 -16.70
C GLY A 355 13.91 2.58 -16.91
N LEU A 356 13.60 3.19 -18.06
CA LEU A 356 12.31 3.84 -18.32
C LEU A 356 11.10 2.89 -18.24
N ALA A 357 11.23 1.66 -18.75
CA ALA A 357 10.16 0.67 -18.64
C ALA A 357 9.81 0.35 -17.19
N TYR A 358 10.83 0.13 -16.36
CA TYR A 358 10.66 -0.12 -14.94
C TYR A 358 9.94 1.03 -14.22
N ILE A 359 10.26 2.29 -14.58
CA ILE A 359 9.59 3.47 -14.03
C ILE A 359 8.11 3.53 -14.40
N TYR A 360 7.75 3.30 -15.67
CA TYR A 360 6.36 3.27 -16.09
C TYR A 360 5.57 2.12 -15.47
N LEU A 361 6.15 0.92 -15.39
CA LEU A 361 5.52 -0.22 -14.71
C LEU A 361 5.25 0.08 -13.24
N ASN A 362 6.19 0.72 -12.55
CA ASN A 362 6.02 1.17 -11.18
C ASN A 362 4.94 2.25 -11.03
N LEU A 363 4.91 3.23 -11.94
CA LEU A 363 3.88 4.26 -11.95
C LEU A 363 2.49 3.66 -12.17
N SER A 364 2.35 2.72 -13.11
CA SER A 364 1.11 1.97 -13.35
C SER A 364 0.68 1.21 -12.08
N LEU A 365 1.61 0.53 -11.41
CA LEU A 365 1.36 -0.16 -10.14
C LEU A 365 0.87 0.81 -9.05
N LYS A 366 1.48 1.99 -8.92
CA LYS A 366 1.06 3.00 -7.93
C LYS A 366 -0.33 3.58 -8.24
N LEU A 367 -0.64 3.84 -9.51
CA LEU A 367 -2.00 4.23 -9.92
C LEU A 367 -3.01 3.11 -9.62
N ALA A 368 -2.64 1.84 -9.83
CA ALA A 368 -3.50 0.70 -9.52
C ALA A 368 -3.75 0.57 -8.01
N ILE A 369 -2.74 0.80 -7.17
CA ILE A 369 -2.87 0.83 -5.71
C ILE A 369 -3.76 1.99 -5.27
N GLN A 370 -3.56 3.19 -5.83
CA GLN A 370 -4.40 4.37 -5.54
C GLN A 370 -5.88 4.13 -5.87
N ASN A 371 -6.15 3.33 -6.91
CA ASN A 371 -7.49 2.90 -7.28
C ASN A 371 -8.00 1.70 -6.47
N GLY A 372 -7.19 1.10 -5.61
CA GLY A 372 -7.56 -0.08 -4.82
C GLY A 372 -7.62 -1.38 -5.62
N MET A 373 -6.97 -1.46 -6.76
CA MET A 373 -7.04 -2.66 -7.63
C MET A 373 -6.34 -3.88 -7.01
N HIS A 374 -5.43 -3.64 -6.07
CA HIS A 374 -4.77 -4.64 -5.23
C HIS A 374 -5.68 -5.30 -4.18
N ARG A 375 -6.87 -4.74 -3.98
CA ARG A 375 -7.83 -5.20 -2.99
C ARG A 375 -9.05 -5.85 -3.62
N LYS A 376 -9.70 -6.75 -2.88
CA LYS A 376 -10.94 -7.40 -3.27
C LYS A 376 -12.01 -6.36 -3.55
N TYR A 377 -12.55 -6.39 -4.76
CA TYR A 377 -13.55 -5.42 -5.19
C TYR A 377 -14.91 -5.72 -4.53
N PRO A 378 -15.58 -4.75 -3.89
CA PRO A 378 -16.90 -4.98 -3.29
C PRO A 378 -17.91 -5.38 -4.37
N VAL A 379 -18.53 -6.55 -4.21
CA VAL A 379 -19.30 -7.23 -5.26
C VAL A 379 -20.71 -6.65 -5.44
N GLU A 380 -21.22 -5.85 -4.50
CA GLU A 380 -22.61 -5.39 -4.51
C GLU A 380 -22.92 -4.49 -5.73
N ASN A 381 -23.76 -5.00 -6.66
CA ASN A 381 -24.34 -4.30 -7.82
C ASN A 381 -23.33 -3.68 -8.82
N ARG A 382 -22.28 -4.43 -9.21
CA ARG A 382 -21.28 -3.96 -10.19
C ARG A 382 -21.26 -4.80 -11.46
N ASP A 383 -20.96 -4.15 -12.57
CA ASP A 383 -20.80 -4.79 -13.88
C ASP A 383 -19.63 -5.78 -13.83
N VAL A 384 -19.93 -7.06 -14.07
CA VAL A 384 -18.97 -8.17 -14.09
C VAL A 384 -17.81 -7.87 -15.05
N ARG A 385 -18.08 -7.20 -16.17
CA ARG A 385 -17.06 -6.84 -17.15
C ARG A 385 -16.01 -5.89 -16.57
N ILE A 386 -16.44 -4.93 -15.76
CA ILE A 386 -15.54 -3.95 -15.12
C ILE A 386 -14.69 -4.66 -14.07
N VAL A 387 -15.30 -5.51 -13.23
CA VAL A 387 -14.59 -6.25 -12.19
C VAL A 387 -13.51 -7.15 -12.80
N GLU A 388 -13.87 -7.91 -13.84
CA GLU A 388 -12.94 -8.83 -14.49
C GLU A 388 -11.82 -8.09 -15.22
N THR A 389 -12.14 -6.99 -15.94
CA THR A 389 -11.12 -6.14 -16.57
C THR A 389 -10.15 -5.59 -15.54
N ARG A 390 -10.66 -5.11 -14.40
CA ARG A 390 -9.85 -4.58 -13.29
C ARG A 390 -8.90 -5.64 -12.72
N ASN A 391 -9.39 -6.86 -12.45
CA ASN A 391 -8.57 -7.94 -11.92
C ASN A 391 -7.48 -8.35 -12.91
N ARG A 392 -7.81 -8.47 -14.20
CA ARG A 392 -6.84 -8.82 -15.24
C ARG A 392 -5.75 -7.79 -15.44
N VAL A 393 -6.11 -6.50 -15.44
CA VAL A 393 -5.14 -5.40 -15.50
C VAL A 393 -4.26 -5.42 -14.25
N TRP A 394 -4.86 -5.54 -13.05
CA TRP A 394 -4.11 -5.60 -11.79
C TRP A 394 -3.04 -6.69 -11.81
N TRP A 395 -3.43 -7.92 -12.10
CA TRP A 395 -2.50 -9.05 -12.06
C TRP A 395 -1.46 -8.98 -13.19
N SER A 396 -1.81 -8.41 -14.35
CA SER A 396 -0.82 -8.14 -15.41
C SER A 396 0.22 -7.12 -14.96
N VAL A 397 -0.19 -5.99 -14.39
CA VAL A 397 0.74 -4.98 -13.84
C VAL A 397 1.61 -5.58 -12.74
N TYR A 398 1.00 -6.24 -11.76
CA TYR A 398 1.67 -6.84 -10.61
C TYR A 398 2.73 -7.86 -11.06
N THR A 399 2.39 -8.73 -12.01
CA THR A 399 3.31 -9.77 -12.48
C THR A 399 4.44 -9.20 -13.33
N ILE A 400 4.17 -8.29 -14.26
CA ILE A 400 5.20 -7.74 -15.15
C ILE A 400 6.19 -6.89 -14.36
N GLU A 401 5.71 -5.99 -13.49
CA GLU A 401 6.56 -5.15 -12.65
C GLU A 401 7.49 -6.00 -11.78
N LYS A 402 6.93 -7.02 -11.10
CA LYS A 402 7.71 -7.91 -10.24
C LYS A 402 8.75 -8.70 -11.02
N ARG A 403 8.39 -9.22 -12.20
CA ARG A 403 9.31 -9.95 -13.09
C ARG A 403 10.48 -9.08 -13.52
N VAL A 404 10.20 -7.88 -14.02
CA VAL A 404 11.22 -6.91 -14.44
C VAL A 404 12.08 -6.50 -13.25
N GLY A 405 11.48 -6.28 -12.07
CA GLY A 405 12.20 -5.99 -10.84
C GLY A 405 13.19 -7.10 -10.46
N ILE A 406 12.74 -8.37 -10.48
CA ILE A 406 13.60 -9.53 -10.18
C ILE A 406 14.77 -9.62 -11.16
N PHE A 407 14.51 -9.51 -12.47
CA PHE A 407 15.56 -9.61 -13.49
C PHE A 407 16.63 -8.53 -13.38
N HIS A 408 16.32 -7.39 -12.76
CA HIS A 408 17.25 -6.28 -12.57
C HIS A 408 17.63 -6.06 -11.09
N GLY A 409 17.33 -7.01 -10.20
CA GLY A 409 17.68 -6.94 -8.77
C GLY A 409 17.04 -5.78 -8.00
N ARG A 410 15.84 -5.32 -8.42
CA ARG A 410 15.12 -4.22 -7.78
C ARG A 410 14.28 -4.69 -6.59
N PRO A 411 14.06 -3.86 -5.56
CA PRO A 411 13.19 -4.19 -4.43
C PRO A 411 11.74 -4.43 -4.85
N THR A 412 11.02 -5.22 -4.06
CA THR A 412 9.58 -5.45 -4.28
C THR A 412 8.75 -4.20 -3.99
N SER A 413 7.85 -3.84 -4.90
CA SER A 413 7.07 -2.60 -4.85
C SER A 413 5.81 -2.64 -3.99
N ILE A 414 5.27 -3.84 -3.71
CA ILE A 414 4.17 -4.12 -2.78
C ILE A 414 4.31 -5.53 -2.19
N SER A 415 4.07 -5.67 -0.88
CA SER A 415 4.09 -6.97 -0.20
C SER A 415 2.92 -7.84 -0.65
N SER A 416 3.11 -9.15 -0.76
CA SER A 416 1.99 -10.08 -1.03
C SER A 416 0.94 -10.05 0.09
N THR A 417 1.31 -9.66 1.31
CA THR A 417 0.36 -9.51 2.43
C THR A 417 -0.63 -8.37 2.23
N ASP A 418 -0.29 -7.42 1.36
CA ASP A 418 -1.15 -6.26 1.08
C ASP A 418 -2.07 -6.51 -0.12
N VAL A 419 -2.02 -7.70 -0.72
CA VAL A 419 -2.79 -8.05 -1.93
C VAL A 419 -3.84 -9.10 -1.59
N ASP A 420 -5.11 -8.74 -1.78
CA ASP A 420 -6.25 -9.66 -1.61
C ASP A 420 -7.24 -9.60 -2.80
N ALA A 421 -6.85 -8.98 -3.92
CA ALA A 421 -7.60 -8.99 -5.17
C ALA A 421 -7.84 -10.42 -5.69
N ASP A 422 -9.06 -10.67 -6.17
CA ASP A 422 -9.40 -11.97 -6.75
C ASP A 422 -8.60 -12.22 -8.04
N TYR A 423 -8.23 -13.47 -8.30
CA TYR A 423 -7.60 -13.87 -9.56
C TYR A 423 -8.60 -13.76 -10.73
N PRO A 424 -8.13 -13.52 -11.97
CA PRO A 424 -9.00 -13.55 -13.14
C PRO A 424 -9.67 -14.91 -13.31
N ILE A 425 -10.90 -14.90 -13.80
CA ILE A 425 -11.69 -16.10 -14.03
C ILE A 425 -12.08 -16.22 -15.49
N HIS A 426 -12.14 -17.45 -15.99
CA HIS A 426 -12.55 -17.69 -17.37
C HIS A 426 -14.06 -17.49 -17.50
N LEU A 427 -14.47 -16.48 -18.27
CA LEU A 427 -15.87 -16.13 -18.51
C LEU A 427 -16.15 -16.15 -20.03
N PRO A 428 -16.57 -17.30 -20.59
CA PRO A 428 -16.65 -17.52 -22.04
C PRO A 428 -17.52 -16.52 -22.80
N ASN A 429 -18.54 -15.96 -22.15
CA ASN A 429 -19.54 -15.09 -22.79
C ASN A 429 -19.40 -13.62 -22.38
N LEU A 430 -18.33 -13.25 -21.67
CA LEU A 430 -18.17 -11.88 -21.18
C LEU A 430 -17.79 -10.91 -22.30
N TRP A 431 -17.04 -11.38 -23.30
CA TRP A 431 -16.56 -10.59 -24.43
C TRP A 431 -16.96 -11.24 -25.75
N SER A 432 -17.28 -10.41 -26.74
CA SER A 432 -17.73 -10.83 -28.07
C SER A 432 -16.60 -11.27 -29.02
N SER A 433 -15.34 -11.11 -28.60
CA SER A 433 -14.16 -11.35 -29.43
C SER A 433 -14.04 -12.78 -29.96
N THR A 434 -13.71 -12.90 -31.25
CA THR A 434 -13.30 -14.13 -31.97
C THR A 434 -11.95 -14.71 -31.51
N THR A 435 -11.20 -13.98 -30.69
CA THR A 435 -9.90 -14.40 -30.16
C THR A 435 -10.01 -14.50 -28.64
N PRO A 436 -10.08 -15.71 -28.06
CA PRO A 436 -10.15 -15.87 -26.62
C PRO A 436 -8.93 -15.24 -25.98
N THR A 437 -9.12 -14.32 -25.04
CA THR A 437 -8.04 -14.01 -24.09
C THR A 437 -7.80 -15.30 -23.31
N ASP A 438 -6.74 -16.02 -23.65
CA ASP A 438 -6.46 -17.32 -23.04
C ASP A 438 -6.17 -17.12 -21.55
N THR A 439 -7.24 -17.28 -20.77
CA THR A 439 -7.19 -17.06 -19.33
C THR A 439 -6.30 -18.12 -18.69
N ALA A 440 -6.17 -19.30 -19.31
CA ALA A 440 -5.25 -20.32 -18.82
C ALA A 440 -3.79 -19.88 -19.02
N HIS A 441 -3.43 -19.32 -20.18
CA HIS A 441 -2.08 -18.75 -20.40
C HIS A 441 -1.76 -17.62 -19.41
N LEU A 442 -2.72 -16.72 -19.18
CA LEU A 442 -2.59 -15.63 -18.21
C LEU A 442 -2.33 -16.17 -16.80
N LEU A 443 -3.16 -17.10 -16.33
CA LEU A 443 -3.03 -17.71 -15.00
C LEU A 443 -1.73 -18.51 -14.86
N ALA A 444 -1.34 -19.28 -15.89
CA ALA A 444 -0.07 -20.01 -15.90
C ALA A 444 1.13 -19.05 -15.82
N THR A 445 1.06 -17.92 -16.53
CA THR A 445 2.09 -16.87 -16.46
C THR A 445 2.20 -16.29 -15.05
N PHE A 446 1.07 -16.06 -14.38
CA PHE A 446 1.05 -15.57 -13.00
C PHE A 446 1.64 -16.58 -12.02
N GLU A 447 1.29 -17.86 -12.14
CA GLU A 447 1.82 -18.94 -11.31
C GLU A 447 3.34 -19.07 -11.45
N LEU A 448 3.85 -19.07 -12.70
CA LEU A 448 5.28 -19.14 -12.98
C LEU A 448 6.04 -17.98 -12.32
N ASN A 449 5.53 -16.76 -12.43
CA ASN A 449 6.17 -15.59 -11.83
C ASN A 449 6.06 -15.56 -10.31
N GLN A 450 5.02 -16.18 -9.74
CA GLN A 450 4.94 -16.36 -8.29
C GLN A 450 6.04 -17.30 -7.79
N LYS A 451 6.33 -18.39 -8.52
CA LYS A 451 7.46 -19.28 -8.21
C LYS A 451 8.79 -18.56 -8.34
N LEU A 452 9.00 -17.83 -9.43
CA LEU A 452 10.20 -17.01 -9.65
C LEU A 452 10.44 -16.03 -8.48
N SER A 453 9.38 -15.38 -8.00
CA SER A 453 9.46 -14.46 -6.86
C SER A 453 9.80 -15.13 -5.53
N ARG A 454 9.44 -16.40 -5.31
CA ARG A 454 9.82 -17.10 -4.08
C ARG A 454 11.31 -17.43 -4.12
N MET A 455 11.78 -17.93 -5.26
CA MET A 455 13.20 -18.24 -5.48
C MET A 455 14.09 -16.99 -5.29
N SER A 456 13.66 -15.83 -5.80
CA SER A 456 14.44 -14.59 -5.66
C SER A 456 14.50 -14.05 -4.23
N GLN A 457 13.67 -14.53 -3.30
CA GLN A 457 13.69 -14.14 -1.89
C GLN A 457 14.56 -15.08 -1.04
N GLU A 458 14.86 -16.27 -1.56
CA GLU A 458 15.70 -17.28 -0.91
C GLU A 458 17.19 -17.13 -1.25
N MET A 459 17.50 -16.49 -2.39
CA MET A 459 18.84 -16.09 -2.82
C MET A 459 19.28 -14.79 -2.15
#